data_AF-A0A1S3B6E1-F1
#
_entry.id   AF-A0A1S3B6E1-F1
#
_cell.length_a   1.000
_cell.length_b   1.000
_cell.length_c   1.000
_cell.angle_alpha   90.00
_cell.angle_beta   90.00
_cell.angle_gamma   90.00
#
_symmetry.space_group_name_H-M   'P 1'
#
loop_
_entity.id
_entity.type
_entity.pdbx_description
1 polymer ?
#
loop_
_entity_poly.entity_id
_entity_poly.type
_entity_poly.pdbx_seq_one_letter_code
_entity_poly.pdbx_strand_id
1 'polypeptide(L)'
;MENPSSGVRGAMEENTLAILDTSEATKHTRDADDDRIAFLEAVRAASLLPENKSPPTFKMCEAIFKILRFGKSLELISTSYQLLNELDRQFPRVYMMNTNGSSMPHELVVVQEAWTPFVLGTDISDSERAAANDLTSGLLDSQGFHQLLQGLAEVSDVENFQALDTKVLSNMLLFHYLVNALEGDFVPRNQMYKETMNWVLVRESLLNMILCSRKMNYKGLMKDCVTTLCGFGQFLAEYDNAVQSSETSMAKQPKAIDTALATAFLHFGRLTCAAMLKLMVMVLEVDLSKKNADMQGHITRADGVRTPLAEIIQDELAYDKNILAPFLQVFKDSKWKLEIIVQFFWKYMSKEV
;
A
#
# COMPACT_ATOMS: atom_id res chain seq x y z
N MET A 1 -39.57 14.21 3.32
CA MET A 1 -39.01 14.36 4.68
C MET A 1 -37.54 13.97 4.57
N GLU A 2 -36.66 14.97 4.56
CA GLU A 2 -35.21 14.75 4.58
C GLU A 2 -34.81 14.13 5.91
N ASN A 3 -33.93 13.13 5.87
CA ASN A 3 -33.39 12.51 7.07
C ASN A 3 -32.61 13.57 7.88
N PRO A 4 -32.93 13.80 9.16
CA PRO A 4 -32.25 14.80 9.98
C PRO A 4 -30.74 14.51 10.18
N SER A 5 -30.30 13.28 9.90
CA SER A 5 -28.87 12.89 9.89
C SER A 5 -28.08 13.47 8.71
N SER A 6 -28.72 13.79 7.58
CA SER A 6 -28.04 14.29 6.39
C SER A 6 -27.56 15.73 6.54
N GLY A 7 -28.36 16.60 7.17
CA GLY A 7 -28.02 18.00 7.42
C GLY A 7 -26.88 18.18 8.43
N VAL A 8 -26.83 17.35 9.48
CA VAL A 8 -25.76 17.40 10.50
C VAL A 8 -24.42 16.93 9.93
N ARG A 9 -24.41 15.85 9.13
CA ARG A 9 -23.19 15.34 8.50
C ARG A 9 -22.65 16.31 7.44
N GLY A 10 -23.54 16.96 6.67
CA GLY A 10 -23.17 17.98 5.70
C GLY A 10 -22.56 19.23 6.34
N ALA A 11 -23.17 19.75 7.41
CA ALA A 11 -22.62 20.90 8.14
C ALA A 11 -21.28 20.60 8.81
N MET A 12 -21.10 19.39 9.33
CA MET A 12 -19.81 18.94 9.88
C MET A 12 -18.75 18.85 8.79
N GLU A 13 -19.09 18.29 7.62
CA GLU A 13 -18.19 18.25 6.46
C GLU A 13 -17.71 19.66 6.08
N GLU A 14 -18.64 20.60 5.91
CA GLU A 14 -18.34 21.97 5.51
C GLU A 14 -17.45 22.68 6.54
N ASN A 15 -17.79 22.59 7.83
CA ASN A 15 -17.03 23.23 8.90
C ASN A 15 -15.61 22.68 9.01
N THR A 16 -15.43 21.36 8.88
CA THR A 16 -14.09 20.76 8.96
C THR A 16 -13.27 21.09 7.71
N LEU A 17 -13.85 21.01 6.51
CA LEU A 17 -13.14 21.35 5.27
C LEU A 17 -12.80 22.85 5.18
N ALA A 18 -13.60 23.73 5.81
CA ALA A 18 -13.35 25.17 5.86
C ALA A 18 -12.05 25.54 6.62
N ILE A 19 -11.49 24.63 7.42
CA ILE A 19 -10.18 24.81 8.06
C ILE A 19 -9.07 24.88 6.98
N LEU A 20 -9.24 24.20 5.84
CA LEU A 20 -8.27 24.22 4.76
C LEU A 20 -8.51 25.44 3.87
N ASP A 21 -7.53 26.34 3.76
CA ASP A 21 -7.58 27.40 2.74
C ASP A 21 -7.43 26.78 1.33
N THR A 22 -8.55 26.71 0.61
CA THR A 22 -8.61 26.20 -0.77
C THR A 22 -7.71 26.95 -1.76
N SER A 23 -7.32 28.18 -1.44
CA SER A 23 -6.43 29.01 -2.28
C SER A 23 -4.93 28.73 -2.06
N GLU A 24 -4.58 27.96 -1.02
CA GLU A 24 -3.19 27.73 -0.59
C GLU A 24 -2.75 26.26 -0.63
N ALA A 25 -3.49 25.39 -1.33
CA ALA A 25 -3.19 23.95 -1.42
C ALA A 25 -1.74 23.62 -1.84
N THR A 26 -1.07 24.51 -2.56
CA THR A 26 0.32 24.36 -3.01
C THR A 26 1.32 25.31 -2.32
N LYS A 27 0.84 26.21 -1.45
CA LYS A 27 1.72 27.07 -0.65
C LYS A 27 2.12 26.35 0.64
N HIS A 28 3.39 26.49 0.98
CA HIS A 28 3.99 25.91 2.17
C HIS A 28 4.44 27.06 3.07
N THR A 29 3.45 27.72 3.64
CA THR A 29 3.63 28.67 4.74
C THR A 29 3.44 27.92 6.05
N ARG A 30 4.00 28.45 7.14
CA ARG A 30 3.81 27.87 8.47
C ARG A 30 2.32 27.85 8.85
N ASP A 31 1.61 28.91 8.53
CA ASP A 31 0.17 29.04 8.80
C ASP A 31 -0.63 27.96 8.07
N ALA A 32 -0.33 27.68 6.80
CA ALA A 32 -1.00 26.62 6.04
C ALA A 32 -0.70 25.21 6.57
N ASP A 33 0.49 24.98 7.14
CA ASP A 33 0.82 23.70 7.78
C ASP A 33 0.08 23.55 9.12
N ASP A 34 -0.02 24.62 9.92
CA ASP A 34 -0.79 24.64 11.17
C ASP A 34 -2.29 24.39 10.91
N ASP A 35 -2.86 24.99 9.85
CA ASP A 35 -4.25 24.75 9.42
C ASP A 35 -4.48 23.30 9.01
N ARG A 36 -3.53 22.70 8.26
CA ARG A 36 -3.62 21.28 7.88
C ARG A 36 -3.55 20.37 9.10
N ILE A 37 -2.73 20.67 10.10
CA ILE A 37 -2.70 19.92 11.37
C ILE A 37 -4.03 20.07 12.12
N ALA A 38 -4.56 21.28 12.23
CA ALA A 38 -5.86 21.54 12.86
C ALA A 38 -6.99 20.78 12.14
N PHE A 39 -6.94 20.70 10.81
CA PHE A 39 -7.87 19.89 10.03
C PHE A 39 -7.78 18.40 10.38
N LEU A 40 -6.57 17.82 10.43
CA LEU A 40 -6.38 16.41 10.78
C LEU A 40 -6.94 16.09 12.17
N GLU A 41 -6.65 16.96 13.16
CA GLU A 41 -7.17 16.81 14.52
C GLU A 41 -8.70 16.98 14.58
N ALA A 42 -9.28 17.89 13.80
CA ALA A 42 -10.73 18.06 13.70
C ALA A 42 -11.39 16.79 13.12
N VAL A 43 -10.82 16.18 12.08
CA VAL A 43 -11.35 14.91 11.53
C VAL A 43 -11.24 13.78 12.55
N ARG A 44 -10.10 13.67 13.26
CA ARG A 44 -9.91 12.71 14.34
C ARG A 44 -10.95 12.90 15.44
N ALA A 45 -11.16 14.14 15.89
CA ALA A 45 -12.11 14.48 16.93
C ALA A 45 -13.56 14.21 16.53
N ALA A 46 -13.92 14.45 15.27
CA ALA A 46 -15.26 14.20 14.76
C ALA A 46 -15.55 12.70 14.54
N SER A 47 -14.55 11.92 14.11
CA SER A 47 -14.78 10.55 13.64
C SER A 47 -14.48 9.48 14.69
N LEU A 48 -13.46 9.71 15.54
CA LEU A 48 -12.87 8.67 16.40
C LEU A 48 -13.15 8.87 17.90
N LEU A 49 -13.43 10.10 18.34
CA LEU A 49 -13.69 10.40 19.76
C LEU A 49 -15.15 10.21 20.23
N PRO A 50 -16.20 10.49 19.43
CA PRO A 50 -17.57 10.38 19.91
C PRO A 50 -17.94 8.95 20.29
N GLU A 51 -18.87 8.77 21.24
CA GLU A 51 -19.40 7.44 21.58
C GLU A 51 -20.05 6.76 20.37
N ASN A 52 -20.85 7.53 19.63
CA ASN A 52 -21.42 7.12 18.34
C ASN A 52 -20.47 7.53 17.21
N LYS A 53 -19.37 6.77 17.08
CA LYS A 53 -18.37 6.99 16.02
C LYS A 53 -19.00 6.98 14.65
N SER A 54 -18.62 7.94 13.82
CA SER A 54 -19.10 8.05 12.44
C SER A 54 -17.93 8.15 11.48
N PRO A 55 -17.99 7.48 10.32
CA PRO A 55 -16.91 7.55 9.35
C PRO A 55 -16.80 8.96 8.76
N PRO A 56 -15.57 9.47 8.56
CA PRO A 56 -15.35 10.71 7.82
C PRO A 56 -15.92 10.60 6.42
N THR A 57 -16.22 11.75 5.82
CA THR A 57 -16.72 11.77 4.44
C THR A 57 -15.60 11.51 3.45
N PHE A 58 -15.97 11.15 2.22
CA PHE A 58 -15.00 10.90 1.15
C PHE A 58 -14.06 12.10 0.93
N LYS A 59 -14.60 13.34 0.94
CA LYS A 59 -13.80 14.56 0.75
C LYS A 59 -12.81 14.80 1.87
N MET A 60 -13.20 14.52 3.12
CA MET A 60 -12.28 14.58 4.26
C MET A 60 -11.13 13.59 4.09
N CYS A 61 -11.44 12.34 3.76
CA CYS A 61 -10.40 11.33 3.51
C CYS A 61 -9.50 11.73 2.35
N GLU A 62 -10.07 12.23 1.25
CA GLU A 62 -9.30 12.72 0.10
C GLU A 62 -8.33 13.83 0.50
N ALA A 63 -8.76 14.78 1.33
CA ALA A 63 -7.90 15.84 1.85
C ALA A 63 -6.78 15.28 2.75
N ILE A 64 -7.06 14.31 3.62
CA ILE A 64 -6.01 13.63 4.42
C ILE A 64 -4.98 12.96 3.49
N PHE A 65 -5.43 12.30 2.42
CA PHE A 65 -4.54 11.71 1.41
C PHE A 65 -3.67 12.74 0.71
N LYS A 66 -4.24 13.90 0.33
CA LYS A 66 -3.48 15.00 -0.27
C LYS A 66 -2.38 15.47 0.67
N ILE A 67 -2.67 15.63 1.96
CA ILE A 67 -1.69 16.04 2.97
C ILE A 67 -0.58 14.98 3.11
N LEU A 68 -0.92 13.69 3.16
CA LEU A 68 0.10 12.62 3.21
C LEU A 68 1.03 12.64 1.98
N ARG A 69 0.49 12.86 0.79
CA ARG A 69 1.20 12.76 -0.50
C ARG A 69 2.04 14.00 -0.83
N PHE A 70 1.54 15.18 -0.48
CA PHE A 70 2.11 16.48 -0.89
C PHE A 70 2.58 17.35 0.28
N GLY A 71 2.34 16.92 1.53
CA GLY A 71 2.88 17.58 2.72
C GLY A 71 4.41 17.61 2.69
N LYS A 72 4.98 18.71 3.21
CA LYS A 72 6.44 18.94 3.26
C LYS A 72 7.05 18.83 4.65
N SER A 73 6.23 18.82 5.70
CA SER A 73 6.70 18.61 7.06
C SER A 73 6.51 17.17 7.49
N LEU A 74 7.47 16.65 8.25
CA LEU A 74 7.41 15.29 8.82
C LEU A 74 6.18 15.11 9.72
N GLU A 75 5.80 16.16 10.44
CA GLU A 75 4.61 16.19 11.29
C GLU A 75 3.34 15.97 10.48
N LEU A 76 3.14 16.72 9.39
CA LEU A 76 1.97 16.54 8.52
C LEU A 76 1.90 15.13 7.93
N ILE A 77 3.02 14.63 7.44
CA ILE A 77 3.12 13.30 6.83
C ILE A 77 2.79 12.22 7.89
N SER A 78 3.41 12.29 9.06
CA SER A 78 3.23 11.31 10.14
C SER A 78 1.81 11.35 10.70
N THR A 79 1.25 12.54 10.98
CA THR A 79 -0.10 12.70 11.53
C THR A 79 -1.16 12.23 10.54
N SER A 80 -1.01 12.54 9.24
CA SER A 80 -1.93 12.05 8.19
C SER A 80 -1.88 10.53 8.07
N TYR A 81 -0.67 9.96 8.07
CA TYR A 81 -0.46 8.52 8.03
C TYR A 81 -1.10 7.82 9.24
N GLN A 82 -0.89 8.32 10.45
CA GLN A 82 -1.48 7.75 11.67
C GLN A 82 -3.00 7.80 11.63
N LEU A 83 -3.57 8.96 11.27
CA LEU A 83 -5.01 9.15 11.19
C LEU A 83 -5.65 8.17 10.18
N LEU A 84 -5.06 8.01 8.99
CA LEU A 84 -5.60 7.08 8.00
C LEU A 84 -5.60 5.62 8.49
N ASN A 85 -4.56 5.18 9.20
CA ASN A 85 -4.53 3.83 9.78
C ASN A 85 -5.55 3.68 10.92
N GLU A 86 -5.75 4.70 11.76
CA GLU A 86 -6.77 4.70 12.81
C GLU A 86 -8.19 4.60 12.22
N LEU A 87 -8.45 5.35 11.15
CA LEU A 87 -9.72 5.36 10.44
C LEU A 87 -10.01 4.00 9.79
N ASP A 88 -9.06 3.42 9.05
CA ASP A 88 -9.24 2.11 8.41
C ASP A 88 -9.44 0.99 9.43
N ARG A 89 -8.79 1.08 10.61
CA ARG A 89 -9.01 0.13 11.71
C ARG A 89 -10.41 0.26 12.30
N GLN A 90 -10.91 1.48 12.45
CA GLN A 90 -12.21 1.75 13.07
C GLN A 90 -13.38 1.49 12.10
N PHE A 91 -13.17 1.71 10.81
CA PHE A 91 -14.18 1.65 9.77
C PHE A 91 -13.67 0.83 8.57
N PRO A 92 -13.49 -0.50 8.73
CA PRO A 92 -12.98 -1.34 7.64
C PRO A 92 -13.96 -1.33 6.46
N ARG A 93 -13.43 -1.20 5.24
CA ARG A 93 -14.21 -1.26 4.00
C ARG A 93 -14.88 -2.60 3.77
N VAL A 94 -14.15 -3.66 4.08
CA VAL A 94 -14.58 -5.04 3.90
C VAL A 94 -14.31 -5.80 5.18
N TYR A 95 -15.31 -6.52 5.68
CA TYR A 95 -15.18 -7.33 6.87
C TYR A 95 -16.12 -8.53 6.84
N MET A 96 -15.79 -9.54 7.65
CA MET A 96 -16.62 -10.72 7.85
C MET A 96 -17.59 -10.46 9.00
N MET A 97 -18.88 -10.58 8.76
CA MET A 97 -19.90 -10.50 9.81
C MET A 97 -20.19 -11.90 10.36
N ASN A 98 -19.98 -12.09 11.66
CA ASN A 98 -20.41 -13.29 12.35
C ASN A 98 -21.89 -13.13 12.74
N THR A 99 -22.78 -13.82 12.05
CA THR A 99 -24.16 -13.95 12.51
C THR A 99 -24.19 -14.87 13.72
N ASN A 100 -24.59 -14.34 14.88
CA ASN A 100 -24.72 -15.11 16.12
C ASN A 100 -25.83 -16.16 15.99
N GLY A 101 -25.46 -17.37 15.54
CA GLY A 101 -26.33 -18.53 15.38
C GLY A 101 -25.64 -19.56 14.48
N SER A 102 -25.24 -20.70 15.06
CA SER A 102 -24.22 -21.62 14.53
C SER A 102 -24.60 -22.45 13.28
N SER A 103 -25.33 -21.89 12.33
CA SER A 103 -25.68 -22.55 11.07
C SER A 103 -25.79 -21.64 9.84
N MET A 104 -25.60 -20.32 9.99
CA MET A 104 -25.57 -19.41 8.85
C MET A 104 -24.13 -19.18 8.38
N PRO A 105 -23.87 -19.20 7.06
CA PRO A 105 -22.55 -18.92 6.52
C PRO A 105 -22.11 -17.51 6.91
N HIS A 106 -20.80 -17.32 7.12
CA HIS A 106 -20.25 -15.99 7.31
C HIS A 106 -20.67 -15.09 6.14
N GLU A 107 -21.01 -13.83 6.42
CA GLU A 107 -21.36 -12.86 5.38
C GLU A 107 -20.21 -11.87 5.19
N LEU A 108 -19.82 -11.65 3.94
CA LEU A 108 -18.84 -10.65 3.58
C LEU A 108 -19.57 -9.32 3.38
N VAL A 109 -19.32 -8.35 4.25
CA VAL A 109 -19.88 -7.01 4.10
C VAL A 109 -18.89 -6.14 3.35
N VAL A 110 -19.33 -5.52 2.26
CA VAL A 110 -18.59 -4.53 1.48
C VAL A 110 -19.29 -3.18 1.60
N VAL A 111 -18.66 -2.21 2.25
CA VAL A 111 -19.22 -0.87 2.44
C VAL A 111 -19.00 -0.06 1.17
N GLN A 112 -20.03 0.00 0.31
CA GLN A 112 -19.93 0.63 -1.01
C GLN A 112 -19.61 2.15 -0.95
N GLU A 113 -20.03 2.84 0.11
CA GLU A 113 -19.80 4.28 0.30
C GLU A 113 -18.47 4.60 1.03
N ALA A 114 -17.65 3.59 1.33
CA ALA A 114 -16.39 3.81 2.04
C ALA A 114 -15.33 4.45 1.12
N TRP A 115 -14.44 5.25 1.71
CA TRP A 115 -13.36 5.90 0.97
C TRP A 115 -12.33 4.88 0.48
N THR A 116 -11.73 5.17 -0.67
CA THR A 116 -10.65 4.38 -1.25
C THR A 116 -9.47 5.29 -1.59
N PRO A 117 -8.21 4.88 -1.33
CA PRO A 117 -7.04 5.61 -1.80
C PRO A 117 -6.85 5.54 -3.32
N PHE A 118 -7.61 4.68 -4.02
CA PHE A 118 -7.40 4.39 -5.43
C PHE A 118 -8.50 4.95 -6.34
N VAL A 119 -8.09 5.48 -7.49
CA VAL A 119 -8.98 5.76 -8.62
C VAL A 119 -8.99 4.53 -9.52
N LEU A 120 -10.05 3.73 -9.42
CA LEU A 120 -10.23 2.53 -10.24
C LEU A 120 -11.21 2.83 -11.37
N GLY A 121 -10.68 2.96 -12.60
CA GLY A 121 -11.49 3.13 -13.80
C GLY A 121 -11.98 1.78 -14.32
N THR A 122 -13.27 1.68 -14.66
CA THR A 122 -13.75 0.63 -15.55
C THR A 122 -13.49 1.08 -16.99
N ASP A 123 -12.90 0.21 -17.81
CA ASP A 123 -12.34 0.43 -19.17
C ASP A 123 -13.36 0.86 -20.26
N ILE A 124 -14.28 1.79 -19.99
CA ILE A 124 -15.23 2.30 -21.00
C ILE A 124 -15.27 3.83 -20.90
N SER A 125 -14.51 4.49 -21.77
CA SER A 125 -14.66 5.90 -22.21
C SER A 125 -14.12 7.07 -21.35
N ASP A 126 -13.15 6.88 -20.47
CA ASP A 126 -12.52 8.01 -19.74
C ASP A 126 -11.31 8.67 -20.45
N SER A 127 -11.09 8.43 -21.75
CA SER A 127 -9.97 9.06 -22.47
C SER A 127 -10.10 10.57 -22.65
N GLU A 128 -11.29 11.15 -22.42
CA GLU A 128 -11.53 12.59 -22.58
C GLU A 128 -11.60 13.38 -21.26
N ARG A 129 -11.75 12.71 -20.11
CA ARG A 129 -11.65 13.36 -18.78
C ARG A 129 -10.25 13.31 -18.17
N ALA A 130 -9.44 12.32 -18.54
CA ALA A 130 -8.10 12.12 -17.97
C ALA A 130 -7.07 13.18 -18.42
N ALA A 131 -7.29 13.87 -19.54
CA ALA A 131 -6.35 14.86 -20.06
C ALA A 131 -6.52 16.26 -19.44
N ALA A 132 -7.60 16.52 -18.69
CA ALA A 132 -7.93 17.86 -18.21
C ALA A 132 -8.28 17.99 -16.72
N ASN A 133 -8.52 16.89 -15.98
CA ASN A 133 -8.90 16.99 -14.57
C ASN A 133 -7.95 16.23 -13.63
N ASP A 134 -7.33 17.03 -12.76
CA ASP A 134 -6.87 16.67 -11.42
C ASP A 134 -5.50 15.97 -11.23
N LEU A 135 -4.43 16.73 -11.50
CA LEU A 135 -3.19 16.75 -10.67
C LEU A 135 -3.46 17.13 -9.18
N THR A 136 -4.73 17.25 -8.83
CA THR A 136 -5.35 17.87 -7.68
C THR A 136 -6.16 16.84 -6.87
N SER A 137 -6.48 15.66 -7.43
CA SER A 137 -7.08 14.56 -6.68
C SER A 137 -5.98 13.84 -5.88
N GLY A 138 -6.22 13.62 -4.59
CA GLY A 138 -5.21 13.04 -3.68
C GLY A 138 -4.95 11.55 -3.94
N LEU A 139 -5.85 10.93 -4.69
CA LEU A 139 -5.96 9.50 -4.91
C LEU A 139 -4.94 9.00 -5.94
N LEU A 140 -4.66 7.69 -5.90
CA LEU A 140 -3.72 7.04 -6.79
C LEU A 140 -4.45 6.18 -7.82
N ASP A 141 -4.20 6.44 -9.09
CA ASP A 141 -4.52 5.47 -10.12
C ASP A 141 -3.42 4.40 -10.22
N SER A 142 -3.61 3.41 -11.10
CA SER A 142 -2.65 2.32 -11.26
C SER A 142 -1.27 2.83 -11.69
N GLN A 143 -1.21 3.90 -12.50
CA GLN A 143 0.06 4.47 -12.94
C GLN A 143 0.78 5.21 -11.81
N GLY A 144 0.05 5.97 -10.99
CA GLY A 144 0.60 6.62 -9.80
C GLY A 144 1.14 5.61 -8.78
N PHE A 145 0.46 4.47 -8.60
CA PHE A 145 0.97 3.39 -7.75
C PHE A 145 2.29 2.81 -8.28
N HIS A 146 2.41 2.62 -9.60
CA HIS A 146 3.67 2.18 -10.21
C HIS A 146 4.78 3.21 -10.05
N GLN A 147 4.51 4.50 -10.27
CA GLN A 147 5.49 5.58 -10.09
C GLN A 147 5.98 5.68 -8.64
N LEU A 148 5.11 5.45 -7.66
CA LEU A 148 5.49 5.39 -6.25
C LEU A 148 6.51 4.27 -6.00
N LEU A 149 6.27 3.09 -6.56
CA LEU A 149 7.17 1.94 -6.44
C LEU A 149 8.51 2.17 -7.15
N GLN A 150 8.51 2.77 -8.34
CA GLN A 150 9.73 3.16 -9.04
C GLN A 150 10.57 4.14 -8.21
N GLY A 151 9.94 5.17 -7.64
CA GLY A 151 10.63 6.12 -6.76
C GLY A 151 11.18 5.48 -5.49
N LEU A 152 10.59 4.38 -4.99
CA LEU A 152 11.16 3.60 -3.88
C LEU A 152 12.34 2.72 -4.32
N ALA A 153 12.28 2.16 -5.53
CA ALA A 153 13.36 1.36 -6.11
C ALA A 153 14.62 2.22 -6.33
N GLU A 154 14.47 3.45 -6.84
CA GLU A 154 15.58 4.38 -7.05
C GLU A 154 16.36 4.73 -5.77
N VAL A 155 15.68 4.72 -4.61
CA VAL A 155 16.31 5.05 -3.31
C VAL A 155 16.85 3.79 -2.61
N SER A 156 16.65 2.60 -3.17
CA SER A 156 17.14 1.36 -2.58
C SER A 156 18.64 1.08 -2.83
N ASP A 157 19.32 1.93 -3.63
CA ASP A 157 20.76 1.88 -3.87
C ASP A 157 21.59 2.58 -2.78
N VAL A 158 22.60 1.88 -2.23
CA VAL A 158 23.41 2.24 -1.04
C VAL A 158 23.99 3.66 -1.10
N GLU A 159 24.27 4.19 -2.29
CA GLU A 159 24.85 5.52 -2.51
C GLU A 159 23.82 6.66 -2.36
N ASN A 160 22.53 6.40 -2.58
CA ASN A 160 21.45 7.40 -2.48
C ASN A 160 20.95 7.63 -1.04
N PHE A 161 21.38 6.81 -0.08
CA PHE A 161 20.95 6.89 1.32
C PHE A 161 21.51 8.13 2.07
N GLN A 162 22.44 8.88 1.48
CA GLN A 162 23.02 10.09 2.09
C GLN A 162 22.24 11.38 1.76
N ALA A 163 21.38 11.37 0.74
CA ALA A 163 20.57 12.52 0.31
C ALA A 163 19.12 12.42 0.83
N LEU A 164 18.97 12.20 2.14
CA LEU A 164 17.68 11.96 2.79
C LEU A 164 16.75 13.19 2.69
N ASP A 165 15.66 13.04 1.95
CA ASP A 165 14.58 14.03 1.87
C ASP A 165 13.29 13.48 2.51
N THR A 166 12.57 14.39 3.16
CA THR A 166 11.18 14.22 3.62
C THR A 166 10.27 13.59 2.57
N LYS A 167 10.54 13.81 1.27
CA LYS A 167 9.80 13.19 0.18
C LYS A 167 9.92 11.66 0.15
N VAL A 168 11.10 11.12 0.42
CA VAL A 168 11.32 9.67 0.45
C VAL A 168 10.55 9.04 1.62
N LEU A 169 10.59 9.68 2.79
CA LEU A 169 9.83 9.25 3.96
C LEU A 169 8.33 9.27 3.71
N SER A 170 7.82 10.33 3.07
CA SER A 170 6.42 10.42 2.62
C SER A 170 6.06 9.25 1.70
N ASN A 171 6.89 8.94 0.72
CA ASN A 171 6.65 7.83 -0.21
C ASN A 171 6.65 6.47 0.51
N MET A 172 7.55 6.24 1.47
CA MET A 172 7.58 5.01 2.28
C MET A 172 6.31 4.84 3.10
N LEU A 173 5.88 5.89 3.81
CA LEU A 173 4.67 5.88 4.62
C LEU A 173 3.40 5.73 3.77
N LEU A 174 3.34 6.42 2.63
CA LEU A 174 2.27 6.30 1.66
C LEU A 174 2.19 4.86 1.14
N PHE A 175 3.29 4.28 0.68
CA PHE A 175 3.33 2.91 0.20
C PHE A 175 2.87 1.92 1.28
N HIS A 176 3.39 2.05 2.49
CA HIS A 176 2.99 1.21 3.62
C HIS A 176 1.47 1.28 3.88
N TYR A 177 0.91 2.50 3.92
CA TYR A 177 -0.53 2.68 4.08
C TYR A 177 -1.33 2.02 2.94
N LEU A 178 -0.91 2.21 1.68
CA LEU A 178 -1.59 1.63 0.52
C LEU A 178 -1.61 0.10 0.57
N VAL A 179 -0.51 -0.53 0.96
CA VAL A 179 -0.46 -1.98 1.12
C VAL A 179 -1.44 -2.45 2.21
N ASN A 180 -1.53 -1.75 3.34
CA ASN A 180 -2.51 -2.08 4.39
C ASN A 180 -3.95 -1.88 3.89
N ALA A 181 -4.20 -0.84 3.10
CA ALA A 181 -5.48 -0.58 2.47
C ALA A 181 -5.89 -1.68 1.48
N LEU A 182 -4.93 -2.24 0.72
CA LEU A 182 -5.12 -3.39 -0.17
C LEU A 182 -5.37 -4.68 0.62
N GLU A 183 -4.61 -4.91 1.69
CA GLU A 183 -4.75 -6.07 2.56
C GLU A 183 -6.13 -6.11 3.24
N GLY A 184 -6.57 -4.99 3.80
CA GLY A 184 -7.86 -4.88 4.47
C GLY A 184 -9.07 -5.12 3.56
N ASP A 185 -8.91 -4.96 2.24
CA ASP A 185 -9.92 -5.33 1.25
C ASP A 185 -9.75 -6.78 0.74
N PHE A 186 -8.52 -7.16 0.39
CA PHE A 186 -8.23 -8.45 -0.24
C PHE A 186 -8.38 -9.64 0.71
N VAL A 187 -7.87 -9.56 1.94
CA VAL A 187 -7.82 -10.71 2.86
C VAL A 187 -9.22 -11.24 3.20
N PRO A 188 -10.20 -10.42 3.61
CA PRO A 188 -11.56 -10.90 3.86
C PRO A 188 -12.21 -11.52 2.61
N ARG A 189 -12.02 -10.90 1.44
CA ARG A 189 -12.53 -11.42 0.15
C ARG A 189 -11.92 -12.78 -0.18
N ASN A 190 -10.61 -12.92 -0.02
CA ASN A 190 -9.89 -14.16 -0.32
C ASN A 190 -10.25 -15.27 0.68
N GLN A 191 -10.49 -14.93 1.95
CA GLN A 191 -11.00 -15.88 2.93
C GLN A 191 -12.39 -16.40 2.53
N MET A 192 -13.32 -15.50 2.21
CA MET A 192 -14.66 -15.89 1.75
C MET A 192 -14.60 -16.70 0.45
N TYR A 193 -13.68 -16.37 -0.47
CA TYR A 193 -13.43 -17.17 -1.67
C TYR A 193 -12.97 -18.59 -1.34
N LYS A 194 -12.06 -18.78 -0.39
CA LYS A 194 -11.60 -20.12 0.01
C LYS A 194 -12.74 -20.99 0.56
N GLU A 195 -13.78 -20.37 1.14
CA GLU A 195 -14.97 -21.05 1.67
C GLU A 195 -16.05 -21.30 0.60
N THR A 196 -16.27 -20.34 -0.29
CA THR A 196 -17.40 -20.34 -1.24
C THR A 196 -17.03 -20.71 -2.67
N MET A 197 -15.73 -20.72 -3.00
CA MET A 197 -15.18 -20.79 -4.36
C MET A 197 -15.70 -19.70 -5.32
N ASN A 198 -16.27 -18.61 -4.81
CA ASN A 198 -16.77 -17.52 -5.63
C ASN A 198 -15.64 -16.58 -6.07
N TRP A 199 -15.07 -16.83 -7.26
CA TRP A 199 -13.97 -16.05 -7.84
C TRP A 199 -14.27 -14.54 -7.94
N VAL A 200 -15.54 -14.16 -8.11
CA VAL A 200 -15.95 -12.74 -8.20
C VAL A 200 -15.44 -11.93 -7.01
N LEU A 201 -15.41 -12.52 -5.81
CA LEU A 201 -14.95 -11.85 -4.59
C LEU A 201 -13.48 -11.42 -4.69
N VAL A 202 -12.60 -12.28 -5.21
CA VAL A 202 -11.18 -11.97 -5.40
C VAL A 202 -11.01 -11.04 -6.61
N ARG A 203 -11.76 -11.27 -7.68
CA ARG A 203 -11.73 -10.44 -8.89
C ARG A 203 -12.02 -8.97 -8.60
N GLU A 204 -13.00 -8.72 -7.72
CA GLU A 204 -13.43 -7.39 -7.28
C GLU A 204 -12.62 -6.84 -6.10
N SER A 205 -11.53 -7.49 -5.70
CA SER A 205 -10.60 -6.88 -4.75
C SER A 205 -9.84 -5.72 -5.37
N LEU A 206 -9.55 -4.69 -4.56
CA LEU A 206 -8.72 -3.54 -4.96
C LEU A 206 -7.39 -4.02 -5.54
N LEU A 207 -6.79 -5.03 -4.91
CA LEU A 207 -5.55 -5.64 -5.38
C LEU A 207 -5.69 -6.18 -6.80
N ASN A 208 -6.68 -7.05 -7.06
CA ASN A 208 -6.84 -7.63 -8.41
C ASN A 208 -7.16 -6.56 -9.46
N MET A 209 -8.01 -5.58 -9.14
CA MET A 209 -8.36 -4.48 -10.05
C MET A 209 -7.13 -3.65 -10.44
N ILE A 210 -6.25 -3.35 -9.48
CA ILE A 210 -4.99 -2.63 -9.73
C ILE A 210 -4.05 -3.48 -10.60
N LEU A 211 -3.83 -4.74 -10.24
CA LEU A 211 -2.89 -5.63 -10.95
C LEU A 211 -3.32 -5.95 -12.38
N CYS A 212 -4.62 -5.94 -12.67
CA CYS A 212 -5.17 -6.21 -14.00
C CYS A 212 -5.42 -4.93 -14.83
N SER A 213 -5.07 -3.76 -14.31
CA SER A 213 -5.23 -2.50 -15.02
C SER A 213 -4.36 -2.43 -16.27
N ARG A 214 -4.96 -2.08 -17.41
CA ARG A 214 -4.22 -1.91 -18.68
C ARG A 214 -3.22 -0.76 -18.64
N LYS A 215 -3.41 0.20 -17.73
CA LYS A 215 -2.49 1.33 -17.51
C LYS A 215 -1.23 0.93 -16.72
N MET A 216 -1.18 -0.30 -16.20
CA MET A 216 -0.06 -0.79 -15.39
C MET A 216 0.86 -1.71 -16.20
N ASN A 217 2.17 -1.40 -16.19
CA ASN A 217 3.19 -2.38 -16.57
C ASN A 217 3.44 -3.34 -15.39
N TYR A 218 2.57 -4.35 -15.24
CA TYR A 218 2.66 -5.30 -14.13
C TYR A 218 4.02 -6.03 -14.06
N LYS A 219 4.57 -6.45 -15.20
CA LYS A 219 5.87 -7.16 -15.20
C LYS A 219 6.98 -6.25 -14.70
N GLY A 220 7.03 -5.00 -15.17
CA GLY A 220 7.97 -3.98 -14.66
C GLY A 220 7.78 -3.74 -13.16
N LEU A 221 6.55 -3.52 -12.72
CA LEU A 221 6.21 -3.30 -11.32
C LEU A 221 6.75 -4.41 -10.40
N MET A 222 6.54 -5.68 -10.77
CA MET A 222 6.99 -6.81 -9.95
C MET A 222 8.51 -6.96 -9.95
N LYS A 223 9.19 -6.60 -11.06
CA LYS A 223 10.65 -6.52 -11.09
C LYS A 223 11.15 -5.46 -10.10
N ASP A 224 10.55 -4.27 -10.15
CA ASP A 224 10.89 -3.18 -9.24
C ASP A 224 10.65 -3.59 -7.77
N CYS A 225 9.58 -4.33 -7.47
CA CYS A 225 9.35 -4.91 -6.14
C CYS A 225 10.47 -5.86 -5.69
N VAL A 226 10.92 -6.76 -6.57
CA VAL A 226 12.03 -7.69 -6.26
C VAL A 226 13.33 -6.92 -6.01
N THR A 227 13.70 -6.01 -6.90
CA THR A 227 14.90 -5.17 -6.78
C THR A 227 14.87 -4.36 -5.48
N THR A 228 13.77 -3.68 -5.20
CA THR A 228 13.58 -2.88 -3.99
C THR A 228 13.71 -3.75 -2.73
N LEU A 229 13.05 -4.92 -2.70
CA LEU A 229 13.10 -5.84 -1.56
C LEU A 229 14.53 -6.32 -1.29
N CYS A 230 15.27 -6.68 -2.34
CA CYS A 230 16.66 -7.10 -2.25
C CYS A 230 17.59 -5.96 -1.80
N GLY A 231 17.45 -4.76 -2.40
CA GLY A 231 18.29 -3.59 -2.11
C GLY A 231 18.14 -3.11 -0.67
N PHE A 232 16.90 -2.86 -0.21
CA PHE A 232 16.67 -2.51 1.19
C PHE A 232 17.09 -3.63 2.15
N GLY A 233 16.92 -4.89 1.76
CA GLY A 233 17.35 -6.03 2.54
C GLY A 233 18.86 -6.06 2.80
N GLN A 234 19.66 -5.84 1.76
CA GLN A 234 21.11 -5.73 1.86
C GLN A 234 21.50 -4.55 2.75
N PHE A 235 20.94 -3.37 2.50
CA PHE A 235 21.22 -2.17 3.29
C PHE A 235 20.93 -2.37 4.78
N LEU A 236 19.78 -2.96 5.12
CA LEU A 236 19.40 -3.23 6.51
C LEU A 236 20.33 -4.25 7.18
N ALA A 237 20.75 -5.29 6.44
CA ALA A 237 21.68 -6.28 6.95
C ALA A 237 23.08 -5.69 7.19
N GLU A 238 23.57 -4.84 6.27
CA GLU A 238 24.84 -4.12 6.43
C GLU A 238 24.83 -3.21 7.65
N TYR A 239 23.74 -2.46 7.85
CA TYR A 239 23.58 -1.61 9.02
C TYR A 239 23.57 -2.41 10.33
N ASP A 240 22.80 -3.50 10.40
CA ASP A 240 22.70 -4.33 11.60
C ASP A 240 24.06 -4.97 11.96
N ASN A 241 24.83 -5.39 10.96
CA ASN A 241 26.19 -5.90 11.16
C ASN A 241 27.17 -4.81 11.61
N ALA A 242 27.07 -3.59 11.05
CA ALA A 242 27.91 -2.46 11.43
C ALA A 242 27.67 -2.03 12.89
N VAL A 243 26.41 -1.98 13.34
CA VAL A 243 26.05 -1.67 14.73
C VAL A 243 26.62 -2.73 15.68
N GLN A 244 26.46 -4.02 15.38
CA GLN A 244 27.03 -5.11 16.18
C GLN A 244 28.56 -5.03 16.27
N SER A 245 29.23 -4.63 15.18
CA SER A 245 30.69 -4.43 15.17
C SER A 245 31.15 -3.15 15.89
N SER A 246 30.29 -2.12 15.96
CA SER A 246 30.57 -0.86 16.64
C SER A 246 30.42 -0.94 18.16
N GLU A 247 29.52 -1.78 18.68
CA GLU A 247 29.36 -1.97 20.13
C GLU A 247 30.64 -2.52 20.80
N THR A 248 31.55 -3.11 20.02
CA THR A 248 32.85 -3.59 20.49
C THR A 248 34.00 -2.57 20.35
N SER A 249 33.76 -1.38 19.77
CA SER A 249 34.79 -0.34 19.64
C SER A 249 34.29 1.03 20.11
N MET A 250 34.94 1.60 21.14
CA MET A 250 34.68 2.96 21.60
C MET A 250 35.22 3.99 20.60
N ALA A 251 34.43 4.38 19.60
CA ALA A 251 34.75 5.51 18.72
C ALA A 251 33.56 6.48 18.55
N LYS A 252 33.91 7.75 18.43
CA LYS A 252 33.08 8.95 18.63
C LYS A 252 31.83 9.01 17.73
N GLN A 253 30.69 9.30 18.36
CA GLN A 253 29.39 9.60 17.74
C GLN A 253 29.40 10.93 16.96
N PRO A 254 28.93 10.98 15.69
CA PRO A 254 28.66 12.22 14.98
C PRO A 254 27.27 12.81 15.32
N LYS A 255 27.17 14.15 15.23
CA LYS A 255 26.02 15.07 15.40
C LYS A 255 24.60 14.46 15.43
N ALA A 256 23.88 14.74 16.51
CA ALA A 256 22.51 14.27 16.82
C ALA A 256 21.40 14.54 15.76
N ILE A 257 21.61 15.45 14.80
CA ILE A 257 20.64 15.75 13.73
C ILE A 257 20.74 14.74 12.58
N ASP A 258 21.93 14.15 12.33
CA ASP A 258 22.10 13.01 11.42
C ASP A 258 21.48 11.73 12.03
N THR A 259 21.50 11.59 13.35
CA THR A 259 21.05 10.37 14.03
C THR A 259 19.53 10.17 13.97
N ALA A 260 18.73 11.23 14.14
CA ALA A 260 17.27 11.11 14.20
C ALA A 260 16.65 10.81 12.83
N LEU A 261 17.09 11.52 11.78
CA LEU A 261 16.63 11.29 10.41
C LEU A 261 17.06 9.91 9.90
N ALA A 262 18.31 9.51 10.16
CA ALA A 262 18.80 8.17 9.82
C ALA A 262 18.03 7.07 10.56
N THR A 263 17.73 7.27 11.86
CA THR A 263 16.92 6.32 12.65
C THR A 263 15.50 6.20 12.11
N ALA A 264 14.85 7.33 11.81
CA ALA A 264 13.52 7.35 11.22
C ALA A 264 13.53 6.60 9.88
N PHE A 265 14.51 6.89 9.03
CA PHE A 265 14.64 6.25 7.74
C PHE A 265 14.87 4.72 7.86
N LEU A 266 15.73 4.25 8.77
CA LEU A 266 15.90 2.82 9.03
C LEU A 266 14.61 2.15 9.49
N HIS A 267 13.87 2.81 10.37
CA HIS A 267 12.58 2.33 10.84
C HIS A 267 11.57 2.23 9.67
N PHE A 268 11.44 3.28 8.87
CA PHE A 268 10.51 3.31 7.73
C PHE A 268 10.97 2.43 6.56
N GLY A 269 12.28 2.22 6.39
CA GLY A 269 12.84 1.25 5.45
C GLY A 269 12.46 -0.18 5.81
N ARG A 270 12.53 -0.55 7.11
CA ARG A 270 12.04 -1.85 7.59
C ARG A 270 10.54 -2.02 7.35
N LEU A 271 9.75 -0.99 7.62
CA LEU A 271 8.30 -1.01 7.35
C LEU A 271 8.01 -1.14 5.85
N THR A 272 8.79 -0.46 5.00
CA THR A 272 8.67 -0.53 3.55
C THR A 272 9.00 -1.93 3.04
N CYS A 273 10.08 -2.56 3.52
CA CYS A 273 10.39 -3.96 3.23
C CYS A 273 9.26 -4.91 3.63
N ALA A 274 8.71 -4.75 4.84
CA ALA A 274 7.62 -5.58 5.32
C ALA A 274 6.36 -5.40 4.47
N ALA A 275 6.03 -4.17 4.10
CA ALA A 275 4.92 -3.87 3.18
C ALA A 275 5.16 -4.45 1.78
N MET A 276 6.38 -4.38 1.26
CA MET A 276 6.74 -4.97 -0.03
C MET A 276 6.56 -6.48 -0.03
N LEU A 277 7.07 -7.16 1.01
CA LEU A 277 6.91 -8.60 1.19
C LEU A 277 5.42 -8.97 1.28
N LYS A 278 4.65 -8.21 2.06
CA LYS A 278 3.19 -8.39 2.21
C LYS A 278 2.48 -8.25 0.86
N LEU A 279 2.78 -7.21 0.08
CA LEU A 279 2.25 -7.01 -1.26
C LEU A 279 2.54 -8.22 -2.15
N MET A 280 3.80 -8.66 -2.22
CA MET A 280 4.20 -9.82 -3.03
C MET A 280 3.48 -11.11 -2.60
N VAL A 281 3.34 -11.35 -1.30
CA VAL A 281 2.58 -12.51 -0.79
C VAL A 281 1.12 -12.45 -1.20
N MET A 282 0.45 -11.28 -1.08
CA MET A 282 -0.93 -11.14 -1.52
C MET A 282 -1.07 -11.35 -3.04
N VAL A 283 -0.11 -10.89 -3.86
CA VAL A 283 -0.10 -11.13 -5.31
C VAL A 283 0.03 -12.64 -5.61
N LEU A 284 0.90 -13.36 -4.90
CA LEU A 284 1.02 -14.81 -5.01
C LEU A 284 -0.27 -15.53 -4.59
N GLU A 285 -0.95 -15.05 -3.56
CA GLU A 285 -2.27 -15.57 -3.18
C GLU A 285 -3.33 -15.32 -4.25
N VAL A 286 -3.35 -14.15 -4.90
CA VAL A 286 -4.22 -13.88 -6.06
C VAL A 286 -3.94 -14.89 -7.18
N ASP A 287 -2.67 -15.14 -7.50
CA ASP A 287 -2.29 -16.10 -8.54
C ASP A 287 -2.78 -17.51 -8.23
N LEU A 288 -2.64 -17.96 -6.97
CA LEU A 288 -3.14 -19.26 -6.53
C LEU A 288 -4.67 -19.33 -6.57
N SER A 289 -5.35 -18.30 -6.08
CA SER A 289 -6.81 -18.24 -6.11
C SER A 289 -7.33 -18.26 -7.55
N LYS A 290 -6.70 -17.51 -8.46
CA LYS A 290 -7.04 -17.51 -9.89
C LYS A 290 -6.81 -18.87 -10.54
N LYS A 291 -5.69 -19.53 -10.27
CA LYS A 291 -5.39 -20.88 -10.77
C LYS A 291 -6.44 -21.90 -10.31
N ASN A 292 -6.85 -21.83 -9.04
CA ASN A 292 -7.88 -22.72 -8.51
C ASN A 292 -9.24 -22.47 -9.17
N ALA A 293 -9.61 -21.19 -9.38
CA ALA A 293 -10.83 -20.83 -10.08
C ALA A 293 -10.83 -21.30 -11.54
N ASP A 294 -9.68 -21.21 -12.22
CA ASP A 294 -9.50 -21.68 -13.60
C ASP A 294 -9.69 -23.20 -13.72
N MET A 295 -9.07 -23.97 -12.81
CA MET A 295 -9.24 -25.42 -12.76
C MET A 295 -10.70 -25.86 -12.58
N GLN A 296 -11.54 -25.01 -11.98
CA GLN A 296 -12.97 -25.25 -11.79
C GLN A 296 -13.86 -24.60 -12.87
N GLY A 297 -13.27 -23.91 -13.85
CA GLY A 297 -14.01 -23.23 -14.91
C GLY A 297 -14.78 -21.98 -14.45
N HIS A 298 -14.35 -21.34 -13.36
CA HIS A 298 -14.98 -20.13 -12.79
C HIS A 298 -14.37 -18.81 -13.30
N ILE A 299 -13.32 -18.87 -14.12
CA ILE A 299 -12.77 -17.68 -14.78
C ILE A 299 -13.35 -17.51 -16.18
N THR A 300 -13.29 -16.28 -16.67
CA THR A 300 -13.75 -15.86 -17.99
C THR A 300 -12.61 -15.18 -18.75
N ARG A 301 -12.81 -14.90 -20.05
CA ARG A 301 -11.85 -14.12 -20.83
C ARG A 301 -11.61 -12.71 -20.28
N ALA A 302 -12.58 -12.14 -19.56
CA ALA A 302 -12.47 -10.82 -18.97
C ALA A 302 -11.47 -10.77 -17.81
N ASP A 303 -11.14 -11.91 -17.20
CA ASP A 303 -10.16 -12.01 -16.11
C ASP A 303 -8.71 -11.87 -16.59
N GLY A 304 -8.50 -11.82 -17.92
CA GLY A 304 -7.21 -11.59 -18.55
C GLY A 304 -6.17 -12.68 -18.30
N VAL A 305 -5.04 -12.60 -19.00
CA VAL A 305 -3.88 -13.46 -18.74
C VAL A 305 -2.77 -12.56 -18.18
N ARG A 306 -2.24 -12.92 -17.03
CA ARG A 306 -1.12 -12.26 -16.37
C ARG A 306 -0.08 -13.32 -16.05
N THR A 307 1.20 -13.03 -16.30
CA THR A 307 2.29 -13.88 -15.84
C THR A 307 2.25 -13.98 -14.31
N PRO A 308 2.19 -15.19 -13.72
CA PRO A 308 2.26 -15.36 -12.27
C PRO A 308 3.52 -14.72 -11.68
N LEU A 309 3.42 -14.14 -10.48
CA LEU A 309 4.54 -13.49 -9.81
C LEU A 309 5.70 -14.47 -9.57
N ALA A 310 5.42 -15.74 -9.25
CA ALA A 310 6.45 -16.75 -9.06
C ALA A 310 7.34 -16.92 -10.31
N GLU A 311 6.76 -16.85 -11.51
CA GLU A 311 7.51 -16.93 -12.76
C GLU A 311 8.37 -15.67 -12.98
N ILE A 312 7.85 -14.48 -12.65
CA ILE A 312 8.62 -13.23 -12.75
C ILE A 312 9.81 -13.26 -11.80
N ILE A 313 9.59 -13.65 -10.54
CA ILE A 313 10.68 -13.78 -9.55
C ILE A 313 11.76 -14.73 -10.09
N GLN A 314 11.36 -15.89 -10.62
CA GLN A 314 12.33 -16.83 -11.20
C GLN A 314 13.11 -16.25 -12.37
N ASP A 315 12.45 -15.53 -13.26
CA ASP A 315 13.11 -14.86 -14.39
C ASP A 315 14.14 -13.84 -13.87
N GLU A 316 13.84 -13.08 -12.82
CA GLU A 316 14.81 -12.13 -12.23
C GLU A 316 15.96 -12.84 -11.51
N LEU A 317 15.68 -13.84 -10.69
CA LEU A 317 16.71 -14.63 -9.99
C LEU A 317 17.63 -15.39 -10.96
N ALA A 318 17.09 -15.78 -12.11
CA ALA A 318 17.82 -16.40 -13.21
C ALA A 318 18.72 -15.40 -13.94
N TYR A 319 18.21 -14.18 -14.14
CA TYR A 319 18.88 -13.13 -14.89
C TYR A 319 20.04 -12.52 -14.10
N ASP A 320 19.82 -12.19 -12.83
CA ASP A 320 20.83 -11.63 -11.94
C ASP A 320 21.08 -12.55 -10.73
N LYS A 321 22.23 -13.22 -10.74
CA LYS A 321 22.62 -14.11 -9.63
C LYS A 321 22.97 -13.33 -8.36
N ASN A 322 23.26 -12.04 -8.44
CA ASN A 322 23.64 -11.23 -7.28
C ASN A 322 22.45 -10.99 -6.35
N ILE A 323 21.22 -10.95 -6.88
CA ILE A 323 20.00 -10.77 -6.07
C ILE A 323 19.51 -12.06 -5.42
N LEU A 324 20.07 -13.24 -5.77
CA LEU A 324 19.62 -14.53 -5.23
C LEU A 324 19.81 -14.64 -3.72
N ALA A 325 21.02 -14.40 -3.22
CA ALA A 325 21.28 -14.47 -1.78
C ALA A 325 20.47 -13.41 -0.99
N PRO A 326 20.44 -12.13 -1.41
CA PRO A 326 19.56 -11.12 -0.83
C PRO A 326 18.08 -11.53 -0.80
N PHE A 327 17.55 -12.01 -1.92
CA PHE A 327 16.17 -12.46 -2.01
C PHE A 327 15.88 -13.56 -0.98
N LEU A 328 16.76 -14.56 -0.91
CA LEU A 328 16.61 -15.65 0.04
C LEU A 328 16.75 -15.22 1.50
N GLN A 329 17.45 -14.12 1.80
CA GLN A 329 17.55 -13.60 3.17
C GLN A 329 16.29 -12.82 3.56
N VAL A 330 15.74 -12.03 2.64
CA VAL A 330 14.68 -11.06 2.94
C VAL A 330 13.29 -11.67 2.78
N PHE A 331 13.10 -12.58 1.83
CA PHE A 331 11.82 -13.24 1.61
C PHE A 331 11.59 -14.31 2.69
N LYS A 332 10.82 -13.95 3.73
CA LYS A 332 10.65 -14.77 4.95
C LYS A 332 9.44 -15.69 4.95
N ASP A 333 8.48 -15.53 4.03
CA ASP A 333 7.33 -16.43 3.96
C ASP A 333 7.77 -17.84 3.52
N SER A 334 7.73 -18.79 4.45
CA SER A 334 8.33 -20.11 4.26
C SER A 334 7.63 -20.92 3.16
N LYS A 335 6.31 -20.81 3.04
CA LYS A 335 5.52 -21.52 2.02
C LYS A 335 5.90 -21.03 0.63
N TRP A 336 5.82 -19.72 0.42
CA TRP A 336 6.08 -19.12 -0.88
C TRP A 336 7.56 -19.18 -1.27
N LYS A 337 8.45 -19.03 -0.29
CA LYS A 337 9.89 -19.19 -0.51
C LYS A 337 10.24 -20.59 -1.00
N LEU A 338 9.69 -21.62 -0.36
CA LEU A 338 9.92 -23.01 -0.77
C LEU A 338 9.39 -23.26 -2.19
N GLU A 339 8.17 -22.80 -2.49
CA GLU A 339 7.57 -22.92 -3.82
C GLU A 339 8.46 -22.30 -4.90
N ILE A 340 8.94 -21.07 -4.67
CA ILE A 340 9.82 -20.36 -5.61
C ILE A 340 11.15 -21.11 -5.79
N ILE A 341 11.77 -21.59 -4.72
CA ILE A 341 13.02 -22.36 -4.77
C ILE A 341 12.83 -23.66 -5.55
N VAL A 342 11.76 -24.42 -5.28
CA VAL A 342 11.46 -25.68 -5.96
C VAL A 342 11.26 -25.46 -7.45
N GLN A 343 10.45 -24.45 -7.82
CA GLN A 343 10.22 -24.12 -9.23
C GLN A 343 11.51 -23.63 -9.91
N PHE A 344 12.35 -22.86 -9.21
CA PHE A 344 13.68 -22.47 -9.71
C PHE A 344 14.53 -23.70 -10.04
N PHE A 345 14.68 -24.65 -9.10
CA PHE A 345 15.44 -25.89 -9.37
C PHE A 345 14.81 -26.71 -10.49
N TRP A 346 13.48 -26.83 -10.54
CA TRP A 346 12.79 -27.58 -11.60
C TRP A 346 13.11 -27.03 -12.99
N LYS A 347 13.10 -25.70 -13.15
CA LYS A 347 13.41 -25.00 -14.41
C LYS A 347 14.83 -25.26 -14.90
N TYR A 348 15.79 -25.48 -14.00
CA TYR A 348 17.20 -25.70 -14.33
C TYR A 348 17.59 -27.18 -14.41
N MET A 349 17.06 -28.04 -13.54
CA MET A 349 17.32 -29.48 -13.62
C MET A 349 16.61 -30.14 -14.81
N SER A 350 15.48 -29.59 -15.28
CA SER A 350 14.80 -30.09 -16.48
C SER A 350 15.53 -29.77 -17.79
N LYS A 351 16.60 -28.95 -17.77
CA LYS A 351 17.41 -28.63 -18.95
C LYS A 351 18.65 -29.51 -19.12
N GLU A 352 18.95 -30.40 -18.17
CA GLU A 352 20.13 -31.28 -18.18
C GLU A 352 19.81 -32.76 -18.47
N VAL A 353 18.63 -33.08 -19.04
CA VAL A 353 18.24 -34.45 -19.43
C VAL A 353 17.95 -34.55 -20.91
#